data_AF-A0A8C3X747-F1
#
_entry.id   AF-A0A8C3X747-F1
#
_cell.length_a   1.000
_cell.length_b   1.000
_cell.length_c   1.000
_cell.angle_alpha   90.00
_cell.angle_beta   90.00
_cell.angle_gamma   90.00
#
_symmetry.space_group_name_H-M   'P 1'
#
loop_
_entity.id
_entity.type
_entity.pdbx_description
1 polymer ?
#
loop_
_entity_poly.entity_id
_entity_poly.type
_entity_poly.pdbx_seq_one_letter_code
_entity_poly.pdbx_strand_id
1 'polypeptide(L)'
;MKRQNVRTLALIVCTFTYLLVGAAVFDALESEAETAEKRRLEAKSRELSRKYNLSSESYRELERVVLKLKPHKAGVQWKFAGSFYFAITVITTIGTGRPPHGAPRAPPASDGGSPPGWGDAPGKRRETPGKSGSGGN
;
A
#
# COMPACT_ATOMS: atom_id res chain seq x y z
N MET A 1 -28.37 -25.06 30.20
CA MET A 1 -27.16 -24.84 29.37
C MET A 1 -26.13 -24.07 30.17
N LYS A 2 -24.83 -24.39 30.05
CA LYS A 2 -23.76 -23.67 30.77
C LYS A 2 -23.80 -22.18 30.39
N ARG A 3 -23.67 -21.27 31.36
CA ARG A 3 -23.71 -19.80 31.16
C ARG A 3 -22.75 -19.30 30.08
N GLN A 4 -21.63 -19.99 29.89
CA GLN A 4 -20.63 -19.69 28.87
C GLN A 4 -21.18 -19.92 27.44
N ASN A 5 -21.90 -21.02 27.22
CA ASN A 5 -22.48 -21.35 25.92
C ASN A 5 -23.55 -20.34 25.51
N VAL A 6 -24.32 -19.83 26.49
CA VAL A 6 -25.34 -18.80 26.25
C VAL A 6 -24.70 -17.48 25.82
N ARG A 7 -23.60 -17.07 26.47
CA ARG A 7 -22.87 -15.85 26.08
C ARG A 7 -22.27 -15.95 24.68
N THR A 8 -21.63 -17.08 24.36
CA THR A 8 -21.07 -17.30 23.03
C THR A 8 -22.15 -17.32 21.96
N LEU A 9 -23.28 -18.00 22.20
CA LEU A 9 -24.39 -18.04 21.26
C LEU A 9 -25.00 -16.65 21.06
N ALA A 10 -25.17 -15.87 22.12
CA ALA A 10 -25.66 -14.50 22.04
C ALA A 10 -24.73 -13.59 21.22
N LEU A 11 -23.40 -13.71 21.40
CA LEU A 11 -22.42 -12.95 20.60
C LEU A 11 -22.43 -13.33 19.13
N ILE A 12 -22.61 -14.62 18.82
CA ILE A 12 -22.73 -15.09 17.44
C ILE A 12 -23.98 -14.48 16.80
N VAL A 13 -25.14 -14.57 17.46
CA VAL A 13 -26.39 -14.00 16.95
C VAL A 13 -26.30 -12.48 16.80
N CYS A 14 -25.70 -11.79 17.77
CA CYS A 14 -25.48 -10.34 17.70
C CYS A 14 -24.57 -9.95 16.52
N THR A 15 -23.47 -10.68 16.31
CA THR A 15 -22.56 -10.42 15.18
C THR A 15 -23.26 -10.67 13.85
N PHE A 16 -24.00 -11.76 13.71
CA PHE A 16 -24.75 -12.04 12.48
C PHE A 16 -25.80 -10.99 12.19
N THR A 17 -26.59 -10.58 13.19
CA THR A 17 -27.59 -9.52 13.01
C THR A 17 -26.93 -8.19 12.64
N TYR A 18 -25.81 -7.82 13.27
CA TYR A 18 -25.03 -6.65 12.91
C TYR A 18 -24.55 -6.69 11.44
N LEU A 19 -24.02 -7.84 10.98
CA LEU A 19 -23.59 -8.00 9.59
C LEU A 19 -24.76 -7.90 8.60
N LEU A 20 -25.92 -8.47 8.93
CA LEU A 20 -27.12 -8.39 8.07
C LEU A 20 -27.65 -6.96 7.96
N VAL A 21 -27.71 -6.23 9.08
CA VAL A 21 -28.10 -4.81 9.05
C VAL A 21 -27.08 -3.99 8.27
N GLY A 22 -25.78 -4.21 8.50
CA GLY A 22 -24.72 -3.56 7.73
C GLY A 22 -24.86 -3.82 6.24
N ALA A 23 -25.10 -5.07 5.82
CA ALA A 23 -25.31 -5.43 4.43
C ALA A 23 -26.53 -4.72 3.82
N ALA A 24 -27.65 -4.66 4.53
CA ALA A 24 -28.85 -3.97 4.04
C ALA A 24 -28.64 -2.45 3.92
N VAL A 25 -27.91 -1.84 4.86
CA VAL A 25 -27.57 -0.41 4.80
C VAL A 25 -26.62 -0.13 3.64
N PHE A 26 -25.55 -0.93 3.46
CA PHE A 26 -24.63 -0.75 2.34
C PHE A 26 -25.32 -1.00 0.99
N ASP A 27 -26.20 -1.99 0.88
CA ASP A 27 -26.98 -2.23 -0.33
C ASP A 27 -27.87 -1.03 -0.67
N ALA A 28 -28.59 -0.47 0.31
CA ALA A 28 -29.43 0.71 0.09
C ALA A 28 -28.63 1.97 -0.29
N LEU A 29 -27.42 2.14 0.25
CA LEU A 29 -26.61 3.33 0.02
C LEU A 29 -25.77 3.26 -1.26
N GLU A 30 -25.20 2.09 -1.59
CA GLU A 30 -24.18 1.96 -2.63
C GLU A 30 -24.70 1.29 -3.92
N SER A 31 -25.80 0.51 -3.86
CA SER A 31 -26.24 -0.29 -5.03
C SER A 31 -26.66 0.56 -6.23
N GLU A 32 -27.37 1.66 -6.01
CA GLU A 32 -27.80 2.56 -7.08
C GLU A 32 -26.60 3.26 -7.72
N ALA A 33 -25.68 3.75 -6.89
CA ALA A 33 -24.46 4.41 -7.33
C ALA A 33 -23.56 3.47 -8.14
N GLU A 34 -23.36 2.23 -7.66
CA GLU A 34 -22.60 1.20 -8.37
C GLU A 34 -23.25 0.85 -9.71
N THR A 35 -24.56 0.66 -9.74
CA THR A 35 -25.28 0.30 -10.97
C THR A 35 -25.23 1.43 -12.00
N ALA A 36 -25.39 2.69 -11.56
CA ALA A 36 -25.28 3.85 -12.43
C ALA A 36 -23.86 4.00 -12.99
N GLU A 37 -22.85 3.83 -12.14
CA GLU A 37 -21.45 3.91 -12.55
C GLU A 37 -21.09 2.79 -13.54
N LYS A 38 -21.56 1.55 -13.28
CA LYS A 38 -21.40 0.43 -14.19
C LYS A 38 -21.99 0.72 -15.56
N ARG A 39 -23.24 1.21 -15.61
CA ARG A 39 -23.89 1.60 -16.88
C ARG A 39 -23.13 2.70 -17.62
N ARG A 40 -22.61 3.69 -16.89
CA ARG A 40 -21.79 4.78 -17.44
C ARG A 40 -20.48 4.27 -18.04
N LEU A 41 -19.79 3.38 -17.34
CA LEU A 41 -18.55 2.76 -17.81
C LEU A 41 -18.79 1.86 -19.01
N GLU A 42 -19.87 1.08 -19.02
CA GLU A 42 -20.27 0.27 -20.18
C GLU A 42 -20.63 1.14 -21.40
N ALA A 43 -21.31 2.26 -21.20
CA ALA A 43 -21.63 3.20 -22.28
C ALA A 43 -20.36 3.81 -22.89
N LYS A 44 -19.42 4.26 -22.04
CA LYS A 44 -18.10 4.76 -22.49
C LYS A 44 -17.29 3.68 -23.19
N SER A 45 -17.29 2.45 -22.67
CA SER A 45 -16.66 1.30 -23.31
C SER A 45 -17.19 1.09 -24.73
N ARG A 46 -18.52 1.02 -24.89
CA ARG A 46 -19.17 0.88 -26.21
C ARG A 46 -18.84 2.04 -27.16
N GLU A 47 -18.81 3.28 -26.64
CA GLU A 47 -18.44 4.45 -27.42
C GLU A 47 -16.99 4.35 -27.94
N LEU A 48 -16.05 3.97 -27.09
CA LEU A 48 -14.64 3.80 -27.45
C LEU A 48 -14.46 2.64 -28.44
N SER A 49 -15.10 1.50 -28.21
CA SER A 49 -15.06 0.37 -29.14
C SER A 49 -15.53 0.76 -30.53
N ARG A 50 -16.64 1.52 -30.62
CA ARG A 50 -17.14 2.02 -31.91
C ARG A 50 -16.24 3.07 -32.53
N LYS A 51 -15.73 4.02 -31.75
CA LYS A 51 -14.87 5.12 -32.25
C LYS A 51 -13.56 4.61 -32.84
N TYR A 52 -13.01 3.54 -32.28
CA TYR A 52 -11.72 2.96 -32.68
C TYR A 52 -11.86 1.62 -33.43
N ASN A 53 -13.08 1.23 -33.84
CA ASN A 53 -13.37 -0.06 -34.51
C ASN A 53 -12.73 -1.27 -33.82
N LEU A 54 -12.77 -1.30 -32.49
CA LEU A 54 -12.17 -2.40 -31.71
C LEU A 54 -13.09 -3.62 -31.72
N SER A 55 -12.53 -4.78 -32.01
CA SER A 55 -13.19 -6.06 -31.74
C SER A 55 -13.31 -6.29 -30.22
N SER A 56 -14.24 -7.15 -29.81
CA SER A 56 -14.41 -7.54 -28.41
C SER A 56 -13.13 -8.17 -27.82
N GLU A 57 -12.37 -8.88 -28.64
CA GLU A 57 -11.10 -9.49 -28.25
C GLU A 57 -9.99 -8.43 -28.04
N SER A 58 -9.83 -7.49 -28.97
CA SER A 58 -8.83 -6.41 -28.85
C SER A 58 -9.14 -5.48 -27.67
N TYR A 59 -10.42 -5.23 -27.38
CA TYR A 59 -10.81 -4.45 -26.20
C TYR A 59 -10.44 -5.15 -24.89
N ARG A 60 -10.67 -6.47 -24.79
CA ARG A 60 -10.27 -7.27 -23.62
C ARG A 60 -8.76 -7.31 -23.44
N GLU A 61 -8.01 -7.36 -24.54
CA GLU A 61 -6.56 -7.32 -24.49
C GLU A 61 -6.06 -5.94 -24.00
N LEU A 62 -6.63 -4.85 -24.51
CA LEU A 62 -6.33 -3.50 -24.05
C LEU A 62 -6.65 -3.33 -22.56
N GLU A 63 -7.81 -3.80 -22.10
CA GLU A 63 -8.20 -3.78 -20.69
C GLU A 63 -7.18 -4.54 -19.82
N ARG A 64 -6.75 -5.73 -20.25
CA ARG A 64 -5.74 -6.53 -19.56
C ARG A 64 -4.41 -5.78 -19.46
N VAL A 65 -3.96 -5.14 -20.53
CA VAL A 65 -2.73 -4.34 -20.55
C VAL A 65 -2.86 -3.14 -19.61
N VAL A 66 -3.97 -2.41 -19.64
CA VAL A 66 -4.22 -1.26 -18.76
C VAL A 66 -4.25 -1.68 -17.28
N LEU A 67 -4.91 -2.79 -16.95
CA LEU A 67 -4.95 -3.34 -15.59
C LEU A 67 -3.56 -3.72 -15.09
N LYS A 68 -2.74 -4.36 -15.94
CA LYS A 68 -1.34 -4.70 -15.62
C LYS A 68 -0.44 -3.47 -15.49
N LEU A 69 -0.72 -2.40 -16.23
CA LEU A 69 0.04 -1.15 -16.17
C LEU A 69 -0.35 -0.25 -14.98
N LYS A 70 -1.54 -0.45 -14.39
CA LYS A 70 -2.00 0.31 -13.22
C LYS A 70 -0.99 0.38 -12.06
N PRO A 71 -0.31 -0.71 -11.64
CA PRO A 71 0.77 -0.64 -10.65
C PRO A 71 1.99 0.15 -11.16
N HIS A 72 2.35 0.02 -12.44
CA HIS A 72 3.51 0.71 -13.00
C HIS A 72 3.32 2.23 -13.13
N LYS A 73 2.08 2.72 -13.25
CA LYS A 73 1.78 4.17 -13.29
C LYS A 73 2.11 4.92 -11.99
N ALA A 74 2.25 4.21 -10.86
CA ALA A 74 2.62 4.82 -9.58
C ALA A 74 4.15 4.94 -9.37
N GLY A 75 4.97 4.60 -10.36
CA GLY A 75 6.44 4.62 -10.29
C GLY A 75 7.04 3.25 -9.91
N VAL A 76 8.34 3.22 -9.56
CA VAL A 76 9.01 1.97 -9.13
C VAL A 76 8.59 1.64 -7.70
N GLN A 77 7.56 0.81 -7.58
CA GLN A 77 6.93 0.41 -6.31
C GLN A 77 7.82 -0.48 -5.41
N TRP A 78 8.81 -1.17 -5.99
CA TRP A 78 9.64 -2.18 -5.32
C TRP A 78 11.08 -1.70 -5.02
N LYS A 79 11.22 -0.47 -4.51
CA LYS A 79 12.49 0.00 -3.90
C LYS A 79 12.40 -0.12 -2.37
N PHE A 80 13.54 -0.02 -1.69
CA PHE A 80 13.65 -0.17 -0.22
C PHE A 80 12.53 0.52 0.58
N ALA A 81 12.21 1.78 0.27
CA ALA A 81 11.13 2.53 0.92
C ALA A 81 9.72 1.93 0.69
N GLY A 82 9.44 1.45 -0.52
CA GLY A 82 8.17 0.78 -0.86
C GLY A 82 8.03 -0.57 -0.16
N SER A 83 9.11 -1.36 -0.13
CA SER A 83 9.16 -2.64 0.57
C SER A 83 9.04 -2.50 2.09
N PHE A 84 9.68 -1.47 2.67
CA PHE A 84 9.62 -1.18 4.10
C PHE A 84 8.22 -0.72 4.54
N TYR A 85 7.58 0.18 3.79
CA TYR A 85 6.20 0.58 4.05
C TYR A 85 5.24 -0.61 3.93
N PHE A 86 5.41 -1.45 2.91
CA PHE A 86 4.62 -2.68 2.78
C PHE A 86 4.75 -3.59 4.01
N ALA A 87 5.97 -3.81 4.51
CA ALA A 87 6.20 -4.59 5.73
C ALA A 87 5.48 -4.00 6.95
N ILE A 88 5.51 -2.66 7.12
CA ILE A 88 4.75 -1.98 8.19
C ILE A 88 3.25 -2.26 8.05
N THR A 89 2.67 -2.13 6.85
CA THR A 89 1.23 -2.38 6.63
C THR A 89 0.80 -3.82 6.88
N VAL A 90 1.71 -4.78 6.70
CA VAL A 90 1.49 -6.21 7.02
C VAL A 90 1.52 -6.44 8.53
N ILE A 91 2.55 -5.91 9.21
CA ILE A 91 2.73 -6.09 10.67
C ILE A 91 1.62 -5.37 11.45
N THR A 92 1.18 -4.20 10.98
CA THR A 92 0.11 -3.39 11.58
C THR A 92 -1.30 -3.84 11.19
N THR A 93 -1.42 -4.91 10.40
CA THR A 93 -2.69 -5.49 9.91
C THR A 93 -3.61 -4.53 9.14
N ILE A 94 -3.05 -3.42 8.62
CA ILE A 94 -3.79 -2.44 7.80
C ILE A 94 -4.12 -3.00 6.41
N GLY A 95 -3.15 -3.65 5.75
CA GLY A 95 -3.41 -4.48 4.56
C GLY A 95 -4.12 -3.81 3.36
N THR A 96 -3.84 -2.54 3.03
CA THR A 96 -4.55 -1.81 1.94
C THR A 96 -4.35 -2.36 0.52
N GLY A 97 -3.46 -3.34 0.30
CA GLY A 97 -3.23 -4.00 -1.00
C GLY A 97 -2.68 -3.08 -2.11
N ARG A 98 -2.50 -1.78 -1.84
CA ARG A 98 -1.93 -0.79 -2.74
C ARG A 98 -0.48 -0.51 -2.35
N PRO A 99 0.47 -0.58 -3.29
CA PRO A 99 1.81 -0.07 -3.07
C PRO A 99 1.74 1.44 -2.80
N PRO A 100 2.65 1.99 -1.97
CA PRO A 100 2.60 3.40 -1.59
C PRO A 100 2.66 4.27 -2.85
N HIS A 101 1.63 5.10 -3.01
CA HIS A 101 1.57 6.11 -4.05
C HIS A 101 2.67 7.14 -3.77
N GLY A 102 3.61 7.28 -4.70
CA GLY A 102 4.56 8.39 -4.72
C GLY A 102 5.53 8.42 -3.54
N ALA A 103 6.50 7.48 -3.52
CA ALA A 103 7.78 7.85 -2.94
C ALA A 103 8.35 9.01 -3.78
N PRO A 104 8.76 10.15 -3.17
CA PRO A 104 9.40 11.22 -3.92
C PRO A 104 10.54 10.60 -4.71
N ARG A 105 10.54 10.89 -6.02
CA ARG A 105 11.57 10.45 -6.96
C ARG A 105 12.91 10.76 -6.30
N ALA A 106 13.59 9.73 -5.79
CA ALA A 106 14.95 9.87 -5.29
C ALA A 106 15.72 10.58 -6.41
N PRO A 107 16.35 11.74 -6.14
CA PRO A 107 17.10 12.42 -7.18
C PRO A 107 18.07 11.40 -7.80
N PRO A 108 18.27 11.44 -9.13
CA PRO A 108 19.22 10.54 -9.76
C PRO A 108 20.53 10.67 -8.98
N ALA A 109 21.12 9.53 -8.61
CA ALA A 109 22.44 9.51 -8.02
C ALA A 109 23.38 10.15 -9.05
N SER A 110 23.60 11.46 -8.90
CA SER A 110 24.61 12.19 -9.62
C SER A 110 25.95 11.68 -9.13
N ASP A 111 26.73 11.21 -10.09
CA ASP A 111 28.09 10.72 -9.92
C ASP A 111 28.91 11.59 -8.95
N GLY A 112 29.67 10.92 -8.08
CA GLY A 112 30.90 11.41 -7.45
C GLY A 112 30.89 12.82 -6.86
N GLY A 113 30.54 12.95 -5.57
CA GLY A 113 30.86 14.15 -4.80
C GLY A 113 30.60 13.93 -3.31
N SER A 114 31.67 13.91 -2.52
CA SER A 114 31.63 13.75 -1.05
C SER A 114 30.65 14.74 -0.39
N PRO A 115 29.88 14.32 0.63
CA PRO A 115 29.02 15.24 1.37
C PRO A 115 29.86 16.21 2.23
N PRO A 116 29.57 17.51 2.22
CA PRO A 116 30.27 18.47 3.07
C PRO A 116 29.66 18.47 4.48
N GLY A 117 30.54 18.45 5.47
CA GLY A 117 30.34 19.10 6.77
C GLY A 117 29.15 18.61 7.62
N TRP A 118 29.31 17.45 8.28
CA TRP A 118 28.67 17.23 9.57
C TRP A 118 29.69 17.59 10.66
N GLY A 119 29.46 18.74 11.28
CA GLY A 119 30.34 19.37 12.24
C GLY A 119 30.52 18.57 13.53
N ASP A 120 31.71 18.72 14.08
CA ASP A 120 32.11 18.27 15.40
C ASP A 120 31.20 18.85 16.48
N ALA A 121 30.46 17.98 17.17
CA ALA A 121 29.82 18.29 18.44
C ALA A 121 30.76 17.90 19.59
N PRO A 122 31.04 18.78 20.57
CA PRO A 122 32.09 18.55 21.55
C PRO A 122 31.57 17.77 22.77
N GLY A 123 32.43 16.92 23.32
CA GLY A 123 32.37 16.58 24.73
C GLY A 123 31.86 15.18 25.07
N LYS A 124 32.77 14.21 25.12
CA LYS A 124 32.86 13.28 26.26
C LYS A 124 34.31 12.93 26.57
N ARG A 125 34.83 13.63 27.57
CA ARG A 125 35.99 13.25 28.38
C ARG A 125 35.63 11.99 29.20
N ARG A 126 36.38 10.90 29.00
CA ARG A 126 36.64 9.81 29.96
C ARG A 126 38.03 9.27 29.59
N GLU A 127 39.06 9.78 30.25
CA GLU A 127 39.76 9.11 31.35
C GLU A 127 40.20 7.67 31.01
N THR A 128 41.54 7.56 30.91
CA THR A 128 42.44 6.40 30.91
C THR A 128 42.15 5.44 32.09
N PRO A 129 42.70 4.19 32.18
CA PRO A 129 44.10 3.89 31.87
C PRO A 129 44.51 2.46 31.43
N GLY A 130 45.74 2.40 30.91
CA GLY A 130 46.70 1.34 31.25
C GLY A 130 47.00 0.31 30.17
N LYS A 131 48.19 0.40 29.56
CA LYS A 131 49.34 -0.49 29.83
C LYS A 131 50.41 -0.35 28.74
N SER A 132 51.67 -0.32 29.21
CA SER A 132 52.85 -1.02 28.66
C SER A 132 53.21 -0.75 27.19
N GLY A 133 54.33 -0.13 26.81
CA GLY A 133 55.68 -0.30 27.35
C GLY A 133 56.61 -0.77 26.22
N SER A 134 57.86 -0.30 26.25
CA SER A 134 58.99 -0.68 25.38
C SER A 134 58.94 -0.14 23.94
N GLY A 135 59.93 0.58 23.40
CA GLY A 135 61.35 0.68 23.72
C GLY A 135 62.11 0.52 22.39
N GLY A 136 63.02 1.42 22.06
CA GLY A 136 63.86 1.31 20.86
C GLY A 136 64.39 2.64 20.39
N ASN A 137 65.60 2.94 20.84
CA ASN A 137 66.47 4.03 20.40
C ASN A 137 67.06 3.72 19.01
#